data_AF-A0A955H2X3-F1
#
_entry.id   AF-A0A955H2X3-F1
#
_cell.length_a   1.000
_cell.length_b   1.000
_cell.length_c   1.000
_cell.angle_alpha   90.00
_cell.angle_beta   90.00
_cell.angle_gamma   90.00
#
_symmetry.space_group_name_H-M   'P 1'
#
loop_
_entity.id
_entity.type
_entity.pdbx_description
1 polymer ?
#
loop_
_entity_poly.entity_id
_entity_poly.type
_entity_poly.pdbx_seq_one_letter_code
_entity_poly.pdbx_strand_id
1 'polypeptide(L)'
;MTSKEYKKTIIDILNLGDLPEELQEELIDDVAESVMQSVVVYAMEKMNTADCKTLVNYLDNDEDIEKFFGFMEEKVPDINQVLVSEIKKYATN
;
A
#
# COMPACT_ATOMS: atom_id res chain seq x y z
N MET A 1 -8.17 -3.32 4.28
CA MET A 1 -8.35 -2.77 2.92
C MET A 1 -7.76 -3.78 1.95
N THR A 2 -8.53 -4.19 0.95
CA THR A 2 -8.14 -5.21 -0.04
C THR A 2 -7.33 -4.60 -1.20
N SER A 3 -6.63 -5.44 -1.97
CA SER A 3 -5.93 -5.02 -3.20
C SER A 3 -6.86 -4.26 -4.18
N LYS A 4 -8.13 -4.67 -4.28
CA LYS A 4 -9.13 -3.98 -5.14
C LYS A 4 -9.49 -2.59 -4.62
N GLU A 5 -9.67 -2.46 -3.30
CA GLU A 5 -9.94 -1.17 -2.67
C GLU A 5 -8.75 -0.22 -2.80
N TYR A 6 -7.53 -0.76 -2.75
CA TYR A 6 -6.30 -0.02 -2.97
C TYR A 6 -6.22 0.57 -4.39
N LYS A 7 -6.38 -0.26 -5.43
CA LYS A 7 -6.40 0.20 -6.82
C LYS A 7 -7.46 1.28 -7.05
N LYS A 8 -8.67 1.06 -6.53
CA LYS A 8 -9.76 2.05 -6.60
C LYS A 8 -9.38 3.37 -5.92
N THR A 9 -8.74 3.31 -4.75
CA THR A 9 -8.30 4.50 -4.01
C THR A 9 -7.27 5.31 -4.79
N ILE A 10 -6.33 4.65 -5.48
CA ILE A 10 -5.36 5.33 -6.36
C ILE A 10 -6.09 6.01 -7.51
N ILE A 11 -6.98 5.30 -8.21
CA ILE A 11 -7.76 5.87 -9.34
C ILE A 11 -8.57 7.09 -8.89
N ASP A 12 -9.25 7.00 -7.76
CA ASP A 12 -10.12 8.06 -7.24
C ASP A 12 -9.30 9.29 -6.77
N ILE A 13 -8.15 9.09 -6.12
CA ILE A 13 -7.32 10.19 -5.60
C ILE A 13 -6.53 10.89 -6.72
N LEU A 14 -6.00 10.11 -7.67
CA LEU A 14 -5.19 10.62 -8.77
C LEU A 14 -6.03 10.97 -10.01
N ASN A 15 -7.35 10.78 -9.94
CA ASN A 15 -8.29 11.10 -11.00
C ASN A 15 -7.97 10.38 -12.33
N LEU A 16 -7.52 9.12 -12.24
CA LEU A 16 -7.07 8.34 -13.41
C LEU A 16 -8.22 7.76 -14.24
N GLY A 17 -9.46 7.87 -13.77
CA GLY A 17 -10.62 7.18 -14.35
C GLY A 17 -10.92 7.54 -15.82
N ASP A 18 -10.44 8.69 -16.29
CA ASP A 18 -10.60 9.14 -17.68
C ASP A 18 -9.47 8.69 -18.62
N LEU A 19 -8.43 8.04 -18.09
CA LEU A 19 -7.31 7.54 -18.90
C LEU A 19 -7.66 6.18 -19.53
N PRO A 20 -7.02 5.80 -20.64
CA PRO A 20 -7.05 4.42 -21.15
C PRO A 20 -6.61 3.40 -20.07
N GLU A 21 -7.24 2.23 -20.04
CA GLU A 21 -6.96 1.18 -19.03
C GLU A 21 -5.47 0.84 -18.93
N GLU A 22 -4.76 0.72 -20.05
CA GLU A 22 -3.32 0.44 -20.08
C GLU A 22 -2.49 1.50 -19.35
N LEU A 23 -2.85 2.79 -19.51
CA LEU A 23 -2.19 3.90 -18.81
C LEU A 23 -2.61 3.98 -17.33
N GLN A 24 -3.84 3.56 -17.01
CA GLN A 24 -4.26 3.44 -15.61
C GLN A 24 -3.44 2.37 -14.90
N GLU A 25 -3.26 1.19 -15.51
CA GLU A 25 -2.49 0.09 -14.92
C GLU A 25 -1.03 0.47 -14.70
N GLU A 26 -0.37 1.09 -15.69
CA GLU A 26 1.01 1.56 -15.56
C GLU A 26 1.19 2.54 -14.40
N LEU A 27 0.33 3.56 -14.32
CA LEU A 27 0.40 4.55 -13.25
C LEU A 27 0.02 3.98 -11.88
N ILE A 28 -0.91 3.03 -11.84
CA ILE A 28 -1.28 2.33 -10.61
C ILE A 28 -0.08 1.53 -10.10
N ASP A 29 0.63 0.81 -10.96
CA ASP A 29 1.76 -0.01 -10.54
C ASP A 29 2.93 0.85 -10.02
N ASP A 30 3.26 1.95 -10.70
CA ASP A 30 4.29 2.91 -10.27
C ASP A 30 3.98 3.52 -8.89
N VAL A 31 2.74 3.96 -8.69
CA VAL A 31 2.30 4.53 -7.42
C VAL A 31 2.22 3.43 -6.36
N ALA A 32 1.76 2.24 -6.73
CA ALA A 32 1.59 1.13 -5.82
C ALA A 32 2.91 0.73 -5.17
N GLU A 33 3.97 0.59 -5.96
CA GLU A 33 5.29 0.21 -5.45
C GLU A 33 5.81 1.23 -4.44
N SER A 34 5.81 2.51 -4.82
CA SER A 34 6.42 3.56 -4.00
C SER A 34 5.65 3.84 -2.71
N VAL A 35 4.31 3.82 -2.79
CA VAL A 35 3.45 3.89 -1.59
C VAL A 35 3.68 2.67 -0.70
N MET A 36 3.79 1.46 -1.26
CA MET A 36 3.99 0.25 -0.48
C MET A 36 5.32 0.28 0.28
N GLN A 37 6.40 0.72 -0.35
CA GLN A 37 7.70 0.89 0.32
C GLN A 37 7.59 1.84 1.50
N SER A 38 6.92 2.98 1.32
CA SER A 38 6.74 3.99 2.37
C SER A 38 5.90 3.47 3.54
N VAL A 39 4.82 2.75 3.23
CA VAL A 39 3.92 2.14 4.22
C VAL A 39 4.64 1.04 5.01
N VAL A 40 5.46 0.21 4.35
CA VAL A 40 6.28 -0.82 5.04
C VAL A 40 7.27 -0.20 6.01
N VAL A 41 8.00 0.83 5.58
CA VAL A 41 8.96 1.53 6.44
C VAL A 41 8.25 2.10 7.67
N TYR A 42 7.12 2.79 7.47
CA TYR A 42 6.30 3.29 8.58
C TYR A 42 5.88 2.17 9.53
N ALA A 43 5.42 1.05 8.99
CA ALA A 43 4.95 -0.07 9.79
C ALA A 43 6.09 -0.67 10.65
N MET A 44 7.28 -0.82 10.07
CA MET A 44 8.47 -1.32 10.77
C MET A 44 8.94 -0.40 11.91
N GLU A 45 8.73 0.92 11.80
CA GLU A 45 9.04 1.86 12.90
C GLU A 45 8.09 1.73 14.09
N LYS A 46 6.89 1.17 13.88
CA LYS A 46 5.86 1.00 14.91
C LYS A 46 5.83 -0.40 15.51
N MET A 47 6.34 -1.39 14.77
CA MET A 47 6.38 -2.78 15.18
C MET A 47 7.61 -3.11 16.04
N ASN A 48 7.52 -4.16 16.86
CA ASN A 48 8.68 -4.73 17.52
C ASN A 48 9.47 -5.65 16.56
N THR A 49 10.68 -6.05 16.96
CA THR A 49 11.56 -6.89 16.13
C THR A 49 10.96 -8.24 15.72
N ALA A 50 10.12 -8.85 16.54
CA ALA A 50 9.47 -10.12 16.20
C ALA A 50 8.40 -9.92 15.12
N ASP A 51 7.57 -8.89 15.27
CA ASP A 51 6.55 -8.51 14.30
C ASP A 51 7.20 -8.08 12.96
N CYS A 52 8.31 -7.34 12.97
CA CYS A 52 9.05 -6.99 11.75
C CYS A 52 9.58 -8.22 11.01
N LYS A 53 10.03 -9.26 11.72
CA LYS A 53 10.47 -10.52 11.08
C LYS A 53 9.29 -11.23 10.41
N THR A 54 8.13 -11.25 11.08
CA THR A 54 6.91 -11.79 10.50
C THR A 54 6.49 -11.02 9.25
N LEU A 55 6.59 -9.68 9.28
CA LEU A 55 6.30 -8.83 8.12
C LEU A 55 7.22 -9.13 6.93
N VAL A 56 8.53 -9.24 7.16
CA VAL A 56 9.51 -9.61 6.11
C VAL A 56 9.23 -11.01 5.55
N ASN A 57 8.87 -11.97 6.41
CA ASN A 57 8.49 -13.30 5.94
C ASN A 57 7.27 -13.26 5.00
N TYR A 58 6.30 -12.37 5.24
CA TYR A 58 5.17 -12.22 4.32
C TYR A 58 5.60 -11.66 2.95
N LEU A 59 6.59 -10.77 2.91
CA LEU A 59 7.16 -10.25 1.66
C LEU A 59 7.96 -11.31 0.90
N ASP A 60 8.76 -12.12 1.60
CA ASP A 60 9.64 -13.13 0.98
C ASP A 60 8.88 -14.33 0.40
N ASN A 61 7.70 -14.65 0.96
CA ASN A 61 6.95 -15.83 0.54
C ASN A 61 5.91 -15.56 -0.56
N ASP A 62 5.67 -14.29 -0.94
CA ASP A 62 4.78 -13.84 -2.05
C ASP A 62 3.38 -14.48 -2.10
N GLU A 63 2.98 -15.22 -1.06
CA GLU A 63 1.89 -16.19 -1.15
C GLU A 63 0.55 -15.64 -0.65
N ASP A 64 0.53 -14.50 0.04
CA ASP A 64 -0.72 -13.96 0.56
C ASP A 64 -0.66 -12.47 0.91
N ILE A 65 -0.83 -11.64 -0.12
CA ILE A 65 -0.91 -10.19 0.03
C ILE A 65 -2.06 -9.76 0.96
N GLU A 66 -3.13 -10.55 1.07
CA GLU A 66 -4.24 -10.25 1.99
C GLU A 66 -3.81 -10.47 3.45
N LYS A 67 -3.07 -11.55 3.75
CA LYS A 67 -2.47 -11.73 5.09
C LYS A 67 -1.46 -10.64 5.43
N PHE A 68 -0.66 -10.22 4.45
CA PHE A 68 0.30 -9.12 4.63
C PHE A 68 -0.41 -7.82 5.06
N PHE A 69 -1.45 -7.41 4.30
CA PHE A 69 -2.24 -6.22 4.66
C PHE A 69 -2.99 -6.39 5.99
N GLY A 70 -3.59 -7.56 6.22
CA GLY A 70 -4.29 -7.85 7.47
C GLY A 70 -3.36 -7.78 8.70
N PHE A 71 -2.13 -8.28 8.57
CA PHE A 71 -1.13 -8.19 9.63
C PHE A 71 -0.71 -6.74 9.91
N MET A 72 -0.48 -5.94 8.86
CA MET A 72 -0.17 -4.52 9.03
C MET A 72 -1.32 -3.76 9.71
N GLU A 73 -2.58 -4.03 9.34
CA GLU A 73 -3.75 -3.40 9.97
C GLU A 73 -3.91 -3.79 11.45
N GLU A 74 -3.62 -5.05 11.80
CA GLU A 74 -3.65 -5.51 13.19
C GLU A 74 -2.61 -4.79 14.04
N LYS A 75 -1.38 -4.66 13.51
CA LYS A 75 -0.23 -4.16 14.27
C LYS A 75 -0.08 -2.65 14.24
N VAL A 76 -0.61 -1.99 13.21
CA VAL A 76 -0.49 -0.57 12.97
C VAL A 76 -1.88 0.00 12.65
N PRO A 77 -2.67 0.37 13.67
CA PRO A 77 -4.09 0.73 13.49
C PRO A 77 -4.36 1.91 12.55
N ASP A 78 -3.36 2.77 12.33
CA ASP A 78 -3.42 3.94 11.45
C ASP A 78 -2.83 3.70 10.06
N ILE A 79 -2.45 2.47 9.71
CA ILE A 79 -1.76 2.15 8.44
C ILE A 79 -2.55 2.59 7.20
N ASN A 80 -3.88 2.45 7.23
CA ASN A 80 -4.74 2.90 6.13
C ASN A 80 -4.73 4.43 5.95
N GLN A 81 -4.57 5.19 7.03
CA GLN A 81 -4.45 6.64 6.96
C GLN A 81 -3.11 7.04 6.34
N VAL A 82 -2.04 6.34 6.73
CA VAL A 82 -0.70 6.53 6.16
C VAL A 82 -0.72 6.25 4.67
N LEU A 83 -1.29 5.11 4.27
CA LEU A 83 -1.42 4.75 2.86
C LEU A 83 -2.15 5.82 2.06
N VAL A 84 -3.32 6.29 2.52
CA VAL A 84 -4.07 7.35 1.82
C VAL A 84 -3.26 8.66 1.78
N SER A 85 -2.53 8.97 2.85
CA SER A 85 -1.65 10.12 2.90
C SER A 85 -0.51 10.02 1.88
N GLU A 86 0.10 8.85 1.74
CA GLU A 86 1.17 8.61 0.76
C GLU A 86 0.65 8.74 -0.67
N ILE A 87 -0.52 8.17 -1.01
CA ILE A 87 -1.12 8.34 -2.35
C ILE A 87 -1.37 9.83 -2.65
N LYS A 88 -1.88 10.60 -1.68
CA LYS A 88 -2.15 12.04 -1.86
C LYS A 88 -0.90 12.87 -2.17
N LYS A 89 0.30 12.41 -1.80
CA LYS A 89 1.54 13.11 -2.17
C LYS A 89 1.77 13.14 -3.68
N TYR A 90 1.28 12.14 -4.40
CA TYR A 90 1.34 12.10 -5.87
C TYR A 90 0.29 12.99 -6.54
N ALA A 91 -0.81 13.31 -5.86
CA ALA A 91 -1.81 14.24 -6.37
C ALA A 91 -1.41 15.72 -6.26
N THR A 92 -0.38 16.04 -5.46
CA THR A 92 -0.01 17.42 -5.11
C THR A 92 1.31 17.89 -5.75
N ASN A 93 1.94 17.05 -6.58
CA ASN A 93 3.07 17.40 -7.45
C ASN A 93 2.59 17.51 -8.90
#